data_AF-A0A3D1S1U0-F1
#
_entry.id   AF-A0A3D1S1U0-F1
#
_cell.length_a   1.000
_cell.length_b   1.000
_cell.length_c   1.000
_cell.angle_alpha   90.00
_cell.angle_beta   90.00
_cell.angle_gamma   90.00
#
_symmetry.space_group_name_H-M   'P 1'
#
loop_
_entity.id
_entity.type
_entity.pdbx_description
1 polymer ?
#
loop_
_entity_poly.entity_id
_entity_poly.type
_entity_poly.pdbx_seq_one_letter_code
_entity_poly.pdbx_strand_id
1 'polypeptide(L)'
;VFKVAQSLVNKRSIWLLDDNNKMVSKPVNVVREEGAFFYINEGLAEQDRLVITLPEYPQNGMEVKIIVEQSPLVADSSLLGDSSESDGSDVQSDSQE
;
A
#
# COMPACT_ATOMS: atom_id res chain seq x y z
N VAL A 1 6.32 18.63 -3.13
CA VAL A 1 6.52 17.99 -1.81
C VAL A 1 5.89 16.61 -1.88
N PHE A 2 6.62 15.58 -1.49
CA PHE A 2 6.19 14.18 -1.56
C PHE A 2 5.89 13.65 -0.17
N LYS A 3 4.83 12.84 -0.05
CA LYS A 3 4.45 12.17 1.20
C LYS A 3 5.04 10.76 1.22
N VAL A 4 5.89 10.49 2.20
CA VAL A 4 6.61 9.21 2.37
C VAL A 4 6.36 8.67 3.76
N ALA A 5 6.20 7.35 3.92
CA ALA A 5 6.04 6.74 5.23
C ALA A 5 7.35 6.84 6.04
N GLN A 6 7.25 7.14 7.33
CA GLN A 6 8.42 7.31 8.20
C GLN A 6 9.27 6.04 8.29
N SER A 7 8.64 4.87 8.19
CA SER A 7 9.31 3.56 8.16
C SER A 7 10.29 3.38 6.99
N LEU A 8 10.11 4.15 5.90
CA LEU A 8 10.96 4.08 4.71
C LEU A 8 12.14 5.06 4.75
N VAL A 9 12.13 5.99 5.70
CA VAL A 9 13.19 6.98 5.87
C VAL A 9 14.13 6.51 6.97
N ASN A 10 15.38 6.22 6.62
CA ASN A 10 16.41 5.80 7.55
C ASN A 10 17.53 6.84 7.61
N LYS A 11 17.78 7.43 8.79
CA LYS A 11 18.82 8.46 8.99
C LYS A 11 18.72 9.65 8.00
N ARG A 12 17.51 10.09 7.66
CA ARG A 12 17.23 11.14 6.64
C ARG A 12 17.72 10.77 5.23
N SER A 13 17.79 9.48 4.95
CA SER A 13 17.98 8.93 3.62
C SER A 13 16.84 7.98 3.27
N ILE A 14 16.57 7.85 1.98
CA ILE A 14 15.60 6.90 1.42
C ILE A 14 16.34 5.95 0.48
N TRP A 15 15.69 4.82 0.20
CA TRP A 15 16.16 3.87 -0.78
C TRP A 15 15.36 4.00 -2.07
N LEU A 16 16.05 4.39 -3.13
CA LEU A 16 15.50 4.49 -4.47
C LEU A 16 16.03 3.37 -5.35
N LEU A 17 15.26 3.03 -6.38
CA LEU A 17 15.67 2.10 -7.41
C LEU A 17 16.17 2.87 -8.62
N ASP A 18 17.42 2.61 -8.99
CA ASP A 18 18.03 3.13 -10.21
C ASP A 18 17.44 2.44 -11.48
N ASP A 19 17.79 2.93 -12.66
CA ASP A 19 17.43 2.34 -13.96
C ASP A 19 17.89 0.88 -14.08
N ASN A 20 18.97 0.51 -13.39
CA ASN A 20 19.55 -0.83 -13.37
C ASN A 20 18.92 -1.76 -12.31
N ASN A 21 17.76 -1.40 -11.76
CA ASN A 21 17.10 -2.14 -10.67
C ASN A 21 17.94 -2.28 -9.39
N LYS A 22 18.87 -1.34 -9.18
CA LYS A 22 19.76 -1.32 -8.01
C LYS A 22 19.23 -0.35 -6.96
N MET A 23 19.27 -0.78 -5.70
CA MET A 23 19.00 0.07 -4.55
C MET A 23 20.11 1.09 -4.36
N VAL A 24 19.74 2.37 -4.28
CA VAL A 24 20.64 3.48 -4.03
C VAL A 24 20.09 4.30 -2.88
N SER A 25 20.90 4.48 -1.84
CA SER A 25 20.58 5.39 -0.74
C SER A 25 20.77 6.82 -1.20
N LYS A 26 19.70 7.63 -1.16
CA LYS A 26 19.78 9.08 -1.40
C LYS A 26 19.40 9.86 -0.15
N PRO A 27 20.15 10.92 0.21
CA PRO A 27 19.77 11.83 1.28
C PRO A 27 18.52 12.63 0.86
N VAL A 28 17.66 12.91 1.83
CA VAL A 28 16.41 13.67 1.62
C VAL A 28 16.26 14.79 2.63
N ASN A 29 15.55 15.84 2.22
CA ASN A 29 15.21 16.94 3.10
C ASN A 29 13.73 16.82 3.55
N VAL A 30 13.52 16.68 4.85
CA VAL A 30 12.19 16.56 5.46
C VAL A 30 11.74 17.95 5.91
N VAL A 31 10.67 18.46 5.31
CA VAL A 31 10.10 19.79 5.63
C VAL A 31 8.99 19.73 6.67
N ARG A 32 8.36 18.57 6.84
CA ARG A 32 7.28 18.37 7.81
C ARG A 32 7.13 16.91 8.16
N GLU A 33 6.76 16.68 9.42
CA GLU A 33 6.40 15.36 9.94
C GLU A 33 4.94 15.39 10.39
N GLU A 34 4.15 14.40 9.95
CA GLU A 34 2.72 14.33 10.25
C GLU A 34 2.30 12.88 10.49
N GLY A 35 1.98 12.56 11.74
CA GLY A 35 1.58 11.21 12.15
C GLY A 35 2.67 10.18 11.83
N ALA A 36 2.37 9.27 10.90
CA ALA A 36 3.27 8.22 10.42
C ALA A 36 3.96 8.55 9.07
N PHE A 37 3.87 9.81 8.61
CA PHE A 37 4.41 10.24 7.33
C PHE A 37 5.40 11.41 7.49
N PHE A 38 6.34 11.49 6.55
CA PHE A 38 7.23 12.62 6.32
C PHE A 38 6.92 13.27 4.97
N TYR A 39 7.04 14.59 4.94
CA TYR A 39 6.92 15.40 3.74
C TYR A 39 8.30 15.82 3.29
N ILE A 40 8.70 15.36 2.10
CA ILE A 40 10.02 15.59 1.52
C ILE A 40 9.90 16.61 0.39
N ASN A 41 10.69 17.67 0.43
CA ASN A 41 10.74 18.67 -0.65
C ASN A 41 11.92 18.45 -1.61
N GLU A 42 13.00 17.80 -1.17
CA GLU A 42 14.23 17.59 -1.93
C GLU A 42 14.77 16.17 -1.76
N GLY A 43 15.39 15.63 -2.82
CA GLY A 43 15.95 14.28 -2.85
C GLY A 43 15.04 13.21 -3.50
N LEU A 44 13.86 13.60 -3.96
CA LEU A 44 12.90 12.77 -4.70
C LEU A 44 12.37 13.52 -5.93
N ALA A 45 12.28 12.81 -7.05
CA ALA A 45 11.59 13.26 -8.26
C ALA A 45 10.33 12.40 -8.52
N GLU A 46 9.41 12.90 -9.34
CA GLU A 46 8.16 12.20 -9.67
C GLU A 46 8.39 10.86 -10.39
N GLN A 47 9.51 10.72 -11.10
CA GLN A 47 9.89 9.50 -11.83
C GLN A 47 10.77 8.54 -11.01
N ASP A 48 11.14 8.90 -9.78
CA ASP A 48 11.95 8.04 -8.93
C ASP A 48 11.12 6.87 -8.38
N ARG A 49 11.70 5.66 -8.42
CA ARG A 49 11.06 4.46 -7.86
C ARG A 49 11.50 4.26 -6.41
N LEU A 50 10.59 4.51 -5.48
CA LEU A 50 10.84 4.31 -4.04
C LEU A 50 10.69 2.83 -3.65
N VAL A 51 11.63 2.33 -2.85
CA VAL A 51 11.54 0.97 -2.28
C VAL A 51 10.68 1.01 -1.02
N ILE A 52 9.49 0.41 -1.08
CA ILE A 52 8.52 0.33 0.04
C ILE A 52 8.74 -0.88 0.96
N THR A 53 9.52 -1.87 0.53
CA THR A 53 9.80 -3.10 1.28
C THR A 53 11.31 -3.27 1.35
N LEU A 54 11.91 -2.87 2.47
CA LEU A 54 13.34 -2.98 2.68
C LEU A 54 13.69 -4.41 3.17
N PRO A 55 14.76 -5.04 2.64
CA PRO A 55 15.30 -6.24 3.24
C PRO A 55 15.93 -5.94 4.60
N GLU A 56 16.23 -6.98 5.38
CA GLU A 56 16.79 -6.84 6.72
C GLU A 56 18.10 -6.04 6.76
N TYR A 57 18.89 -6.07 5.68
CA TYR A 57 20.10 -5.28 5.51
C TYR A 57 20.14 -4.64 4.11
N PRO A 58 19.59 -3.43 3.94
CA PRO A 58 19.66 -2.74 2.66
C PRO A 58 21.11 -2.31 2.39
N GLN A 59 21.61 -2.62 1.19
CA GLN A 59 22.96 -2.28 0.73
C GLN A 59 22.88 -1.50 -0.57
N ASN A 60 23.77 -0.52 -0.73
CA ASN A 60 23.92 0.18 -2.00
C ASN A 60 24.37 -0.81 -3.09
N GLY A 61 23.69 -0.77 -4.23
CA GLY A 61 23.96 -1.66 -5.36
C GLY A 61 23.26 -3.02 -5.29
N MET A 62 22.45 -3.28 -4.25
CA MET A 62 21.63 -4.49 -4.16
C MET A 62 20.57 -4.48 -5.26
N GLU A 63 20.50 -5.55 -6.04
CA GLU A 63 19.42 -5.74 -7.01
C GLU A 63 18.17 -6.21 -6.28
N VAL A 64 17.05 -5.50 -6.47
CA VAL A 64 15.75 -5.91 -5.94
C VAL A 64 14.76 -6.15 -7.06
N LYS A 65 13.96 -7.20 -6.88
CA LYS A 65 12.88 -7.52 -7.80
C LYS A 65 11.69 -6.63 -7.51
N ILE A 66 11.26 -5.88 -8.51
CA ILE A 66 10.02 -5.11 -8.44
C ILE A 66 8.87 -6.11 -8.61
N ILE A 67 8.06 -6.25 -7.57
CA ILE A 67 6.80 -6.97 -7.64
C ILE A 67 5.74 -5.91 -7.91
N VAL A 68 5.37 -5.69 -9.17
CA VAL A 68 4.24 -4.82 -9.50
C VAL A 68 2.98 -5.64 -9.31
N GLU A 69 2.38 -5.58 -8.12
CA GLU A 69 1.01 -6.06 -7.95
C GLU A 69 0.07 -5.05 -8.63
N GLN A 70 -0.32 -5.36 -9.87
CA GLN A 70 -1.42 -4.69 -10.56
C GLN A 70 -2.74 -5.09 -9.90
N SER A 71 -2.97 -4.65 -8.66
CA SER A 71 -4.24 -4.82 -7.97
C SER A 71 -4.88 -3.44 -7.88
N PRO A 72 -5.83 -3.07 -8.77
CA PRO A 72 -6.63 -1.88 -8.53
C PRO A 72 -7.33 -2.07 -7.18
N LEU A 73 -7.03 -1.20 -6.22
CA LEU A 73 -7.75 -1.09 -4.96
C LEU A 73 -9.15 -0.54 -5.26
N VAL A 74 -10.02 -1.38 -5.82
CA VAL A 74 -11.46 -1.13 -5.88
C VAL A 74 -11.99 -1.33 -4.47
N ALA A 75 -12.19 -0.21 -3.77
CA ALA A 75 -13.02 -0.17 -2.58
C ALA A 75 -14.46 -0.47 -3.03
N ASP A 76 -14.83 -1.76 -3.04
CA ASP A 76 -16.22 -2.17 -3.15
C ASP A 76 -16.89 -1.90 -1.80
N SER A 77 -17.37 -0.66 -1.65
CA SER A 77 -18.25 -0.26 -0.56
C SER A 77 -19.69 -0.31 -1.05
N SER A 78 -20.20 -1.50 -1.35
CA SER A 78 -21.63 -1.70 -1.64
C SER A 78 -22.06 -3.12 -1.31
N LEU A 79 -22.20 -3.47 -0.03
CA LEU A 79 -23.23 -4.44 0.42
C LEU A 79 -23.57 -4.19 1.90
N LEU A 80 -24.29 -3.09 2.15
CA LEU A 80 -25.19 -2.95 3.30
C LEU A 80 -26.61 -2.78 2.73
N GLY A 81 -27.52 -3.65 3.15
CA GLY A 81 -28.93 -3.74 2.72
C GLY A 81 -29.16 -5.12 2.09
N ASP A 82 -29.86 -6.05 2.71
CA ASP A 82 -31.21 -5.90 3.25
C ASP A 82 -31.46 -6.87 4.42
N SER A 83 -31.99 -6.30 5.49
CA SER A 83 -32.62 -6.99 6.61
C SER A 83 -34.01 -7.45 6.22
N SER A 84 -34.32 -8.73 6.35
CA SER A 84 -35.68 -9.15 6.68
C SER A 84 -35.71 -10.57 7.24
N GLU A 85 -35.85 -10.62 8.56
CA GLU A 85 -36.40 -11.73 9.33
C GLU A 85 -37.80 -12.08 8.81
N SER A 86 -38.14 -13.37 8.73
CA SER A 86 -39.50 -13.91 8.96
C SER A 86 -39.44 -15.44 8.99
N ASP A 87 -39.24 -15.97 10.19
CA ASP A 87 -39.71 -17.28 10.62
C ASP A 87 -41.25 -17.31 10.48
N GLY A 88 -41.80 -18.39 9.91
CA GLY A 88 -43.23 -18.46 9.61
C GLY A 88 -43.62 -19.75 8.94
N SER A 89 -43.69 -20.80 9.75
CA SER A 89 -44.48 -22.02 9.56
C SER A 89 -45.75 -21.83 8.72
N ASP A 90 -45.96 -22.72 7.75
CA ASP A 90 -47.30 -23.24 7.51
C ASP A 90 -47.24 -24.73 7.13
N VAL A 91 -48.10 -25.47 7.83
CA VAL A 91 -48.33 -26.90 7.77
C VAL A 91 -49.53 -27.15 6.86
N GLN A 92 -49.70 -28.42 6.49
CA GLN A 92 -50.92 -29.09 6.00
C GLN A 92 -51.09 -29.37 4.50
N SER A 93 -51.05 -30.69 4.26
CA SER A 93 -52.19 -31.50 3.80
C SER A 93 -52.32 -31.79 2.31
N ASP A 94 -52.08 -33.07 2.02
CA ASP A 94 -53.11 -34.03 1.61
C ASP A 94 -53.56 -34.09 0.13
N SER A 95 -53.57 -35.34 -0.34
CA SER A 95 -54.44 -35.97 -1.34
C SER A 95 -54.13 -35.91 -2.84
N GLN A 96 -53.98 -37.16 -3.36
CA GLN A 96 -54.38 -37.73 -4.66
C GLN A 96 -53.63 -37.21 -5.90
N GLU A 97 -53.20 -38.07 -6.83
CA GLU A 97 -53.95 -39.15 -7.50
C GLU A 97 -53.04 -40.33 -7.92
#